data_AF-A0A6L0XPP2-F1
#
_entry.id   AF-A0A6L0XPP2-F1
#
_cell.length_a   1.000
_cell.length_b   1.000
_cell.length_c   1.000
_cell.angle_alpha   90.00
_cell.angle_beta   90.00
_cell.angle_gamma   90.00
#
_symmetry.space_group_name_H-M   'P 1'
#
loop_
_entity.id
_entity.type
_entity.pdbx_description
1 polymer ?
#
loop_
_entity_poly.entity_id
_entity_poly.type
_entity_poly.pdbx_seq_one_letter_code
_entity_poly.pdbx_strand_id
1 'polypeptide(L)'
;MLEFVVTTRPSRRIVCRNEATYIYFWPYLFCREVPGALQLCQWAARRGAAVHGAVRLQPSETPNAAHRCYLKVTRPVAAGRTLISLPAALSLSVSSPESRKGTFIGRYSALENFAQLLARELHNPRSPHRAYLEFLHDLHNSGTEEVSDALLAGLHYERAAVLVDQLDAMYAGNSLQARGAANAPFLDKEQLTSASQRVEWVRLQQLQRRLEQGVPHFAAKSTAWALSMALSRAMEDDAEGLSLYPLIDFCAHSFEPSAYVCVGEERVAAVRPVRWADSSGEPLVHVVTRRLLRAGEKVTLRWHWRPVKTTEDAEFWQMRFGYVPQSE
;
A
#
# COMPACT_ATOMS: atom_id res chain seq x y z
N MET A 1 -12.10 -25.87 -5.96
CA MET A 1 -10.92 -26.40 -5.24
C MET A 1 -9.81 -25.37 -5.35
N LEU A 2 -9.33 -24.87 -4.21
CA LEU A 2 -8.29 -23.85 -4.14
C LEU A 2 -6.96 -24.49 -3.81
N GLU A 3 -5.93 -24.09 -4.53
CA GLU A 3 -4.63 -24.75 -4.46
C GLU A 3 -3.54 -23.73 -4.28
N PHE A 4 -2.69 -23.98 -3.30
CA PHE A 4 -1.48 -23.24 -3.06
C PHE A 4 -0.30 -24.15 -3.37
N VAL A 5 0.66 -23.62 -4.11
CA VAL A 5 1.96 -24.27 -4.31
C VAL A 5 2.96 -23.61 -3.37
N VAL A 6 3.65 -24.43 -2.59
CA VAL A 6 4.77 -24.03 -1.74
C VAL A 6 6.03 -24.48 -2.45
N THR A 7 6.84 -23.52 -2.89
CA THR A 7 8.05 -23.74 -3.70
C THR A 7 9.29 -24.14 -2.89
N THR A 8 9.16 -24.37 -1.58
CA THR A 8 10.23 -25.01 -0.77
C THR A 8 10.60 -26.35 -1.37
N ARG A 9 11.85 -26.80 -1.24
CA ARG A 9 12.23 -28.18 -1.60
C ARG A 9 11.93 -29.12 -0.42
N PRO A 10 11.13 -30.19 -0.58
CA PRO A 10 10.35 -30.57 -1.76
C PRO A 10 9.09 -29.72 -1.93
N SER A 11 8.69 -29.44 -3.18
CA SER A 11 7.53 -28.60 -3.48
C SER A 11 6.26 -29.26 -2.96
N ARG A 12 5.48 -28.53 -2.15
CA ARG A 12 4.24 -29.06 -1.56
C ARG A 12 3.02 -28.37 -2.18
N ARG A 13 2.01 -29.16 -2.56
CA ARG A 13 0.70 -28.67 -2.99
C ARG A 13 -0.27 -28.76 -1.82
N ILE A 14 -0.78 -27.61 -1.39
CA ILE A 14 -1.80 -27.52 -0.34
C ILE A 14 -3.13 -27.27 -1.01
N VAL A 15 -4.09 -28.17 -0.77
CA VAL A 15 -5.44 -28.08 -1.34
C VAL A 15 -6.41 -27.75 -0.22
N CYS A 16 -6.99 -26.55 -0.26
CA CYS A 16 -8.05 -26.16 0.66
C CYS A 16 -9.37 -26.72 0.15
N ARG A 17 -10.00 -27.59 0.97
CA ARG A 17 -11.26 -28.27 0.63
C ARG A 17 -12.51 -27.53 1.11
N ASN A 18 -12.37 -26.62 2.07
CA ASN A 18 -13.45 -25.80 2.60
C ASN A 18 -12.98 -24.36 2.86
N GLU A 19 -13.92 -23.48 3.14
CA GLU A 19 -13.67 -22.06 3.40
C GLU A 19 -12.84 -21.83 4.67
N ALA A 20 -13.15 -22.52 5.77
CA ALA A 20 -12.45 -22.37 7.04
C ALA A 20 -10.94 -22.66 6.92
N THR A 21 -10.57 -23.74 6.22
CA THR A 21 -9.16 -24.04 5.95
C THR A 21 -8.52 -23.01 5.04
N TYR A 22 -9.25 -22.51 4.04
CA TYR A 22 -8.74 -21.47 3.17
C TYR A 22 -8.45 -20.16 3.94
N ILE A 23 -9.42 -19.64 4.71
CA ILE A 23 -9.28 -18.42 5.54
C ILE A 23 -8.11 -18.56 6.51
N TYR A 24 -7.91 -19.76 7.06
CA TYR A 24 -6.80 -20.03 7.96
C TYR A 24 -5.44 -20.06 7.25
N PHE A 25 -5.32 -20.73 6.10
CA PHE A 25 -4.03 -20.99 5.46
C PHE A 25 -3.54 -19.88 4.54
N TRP A 26 -4.43 -19.22 3.79
CA TRP A 26 -4.00 -18.26 2.78
C TRP A 26 -3.16 -17.11 3.35
N PRO A 27 -3.43 -16.56 4.56
CA PRO A 27 -2.62 -15.49 5.14
C PRO A 27 -1.15 -15.88 5.27
N TYR A 28 -0.88 -17.06 5.87
CA TYR A 28 0.48 -17.57 6.05
C TYR A 28 1.20 -17.82 4.74
N LEU A 29 0.48 -18.34 3.74
CA LEU A 29 1.07 -18.66 2.46
C LEU A 29 1.33 -17.39 1.66
N PHE A 30 0.40 -16.44 1.67
CA PHE A 30 0.48 -15.18 0.96
C PHE A 30 1.61 -14.28 1.47
N CYS A 31 1.77 -14.16 2.79
CA CYS A 31 2.72 -13.22 3.39
C CYS A 31 4.02 -13.88 3.88
N ARG A 32 4.29 -15.12 3.51
CA ARG A 32 5.38 -15.95 4.07
C ARG A 32 6.73 -15.25 4.10
N GLU A 33 7.03 -14.43 3.09
CA GLU A 33 8.35 -13.80 2.89
C GLU A 33 8.40 -12.36 3.40
N VAL A 34 7.30 -11.81 3.92
CA VAL A 34 7.23 -10.42 4.38
C VAL A 34 6.99 -10.37 5.89
N PRO A 35 8.00 -9.99 6.69
CA PRO A 35 7.86 -9.81 8.13
C PRO A 35 6.72 -8.82 8.46
N GLY A 36 5.98 -9.07 9.55
CA GLY A 36 4.89 -8.19 10.01
C GLY A 36 3.58 -8.27 9.21
N ALA A 37 3.59 -8.77 7.96
CA ALA A 37 2.39 -8.81 7.11
C ALA A 37 1.32 -9.82 7.55
N LEU A 38 1.65 -10.76 8.45
CA LEU A 38 0.72 -11.81 8.88
C LEU A 38 -0.52 -11.24 9.58
N GLN A 39 -0.35 -10.23 10.44
CA GLN A 39 -1.47 -9.62 11.17
C GLN A 39 -2.45 -8.94 10.21
N LEU A 40 -1.93 -8.17 9.24
CA LEU A 40 -2.70 -7.61 8.14
C LEU A 40 -3.47 -8.69 7.37
N CYS A 41 -2.80 -9.77 6.96
CA CYS A 41 -3.43 -10.80 6.15
C CYS A 41 -4.50 -11.58 6.92
N GLN A 42 -4.27 -11.88 8.19
CA GLN A 42 -5.28 -12.52 9.05
C GLN A 42 -6.49 -11.61 9.28
N TRP A 43 -6.25 -10.31 9.52
CA TRP A 43 -7.32 -9.32 9.64
C TRP A 43 -8.17 -9.25 8.38
N ALA A 44 -7.54 -9.18 7.20
CA ALA A 44 -8.23 -9.15 5.92
C ALA A 44 -9.03 -10.45 5.69
N ALA A 45 -8.43 -11.61 5.97
CA ALA A 45 -9.07 -12.92 5.81
C ALA A 45 -10.34 -13.07 6.65
N ARG A 46 -10.28 -12.66 7.92
CA ARG A 46 -11.43 -12.71 8.84
C ARG A 46 -12.58 -11.80 8.43
N ARG A 47 -12.30 -10.80 7.60
CA ARG A 47 -13.26 -9.83 7.10
C ARG A 47 -13.65 -10.07 5.63
N GLY A 48 -13.47 -11.30 5.14
CA GLY A 48 -13.98 -11.70 3.83
C GLY A 48 -13.06 -11.41 2.64
N ALA A 49 -11.83 -10.97 2.86
CA ALA A 49 -10.86 -10.85 1.77
C ALA A 49 -10.49 -12.23 1.20
N ALA A 50 -10.34 -12.29 -0.12
CA ALA A 50 -9.95 -13.48 -0.85
C ALA A 50 -8.77 -13.20 -1.79
N VAL A 51 -7.81 -14.12 -1.83
CA VAL A 51 -6.61 -14.06 -2.66
C VAL A 51 -6.44 -15.37 -3.42
N HIS A 52 -6.11 -15.25 -4.70
CA HIS A 52 -5.82 -16.38 -5.57
C HIS A 52 -4.56 -17.12 -5.10
N GLY A 53 -4.61 -18.46 -5.05
CA GLY A 53 -3.52 -19.27 -4.49
C GLY A 53 -2.17 -19.17 -5.20
N ALA A 54 -2.14 -18.57 -6.39
CA ALA A 54 -0.91 -18.25 -7.14
C ALA A 54 -0.23 -16.94 -6.71
N VAL A 55 -0.89 -16.06 -5.96
CA VAL A 55 -0.36 -14.73 -5.63
C VAL A 55 0.33 -14.77 -4.27
N ARG A 56 1.47 -14.08 -4.17
CA ARG A 56 2.24 -13.90 -2.93
C ARG A 56 2.64 -12.44 -2.79
N LEU A 57 2.71 -11.99 -1.54
CA LEU A 57 3.38 -10.75 -1.19
C LEU A 57 4.88 -11.05 -1.01
N GLN A 58 5.72 -10.31 -1.72
CA GLN A 58 7.18 -10.43 -1.64
C GLN A 58 7.81 -9.12 -1.21
N PRO A 59 8.91 -9.16 -0.45
CA PRO A 59 9.72 -7.97 -0.21
C PRO A 59 10.38 -7.55 -1.53
N SER A 60 10.79 -6.28 -1.59
CA SER A 60 11.55 -5.83 -2.75
C SER A 60 12.91 -6.49 -2.85
N GLU A 61 13.36 -6.70 -4.09
CA GLU A 61 14.66 -7.30 -4.37
C GLU A 61 15.81 -6.32 -4.08
N THR A 62 15.53 -5.01 -4.11
CA THR A 62 16.52 -3.97 -3.79
C THR A 62 16.13 -3.20 -2.53
N PRO A 63 17.12 -2.91 -1.65
CA PRO A 63 16.87 -2.19 -0.39
C PRO A 63 16.42 -0.74 -0.63
N ASN A 64 16.71 -0.16 -1.79
CA ASN A 64 16.29 1.20 -2.16
C ASN A 64 15.11 1.22 -3.14
N ALA A 65 14.36 0.13 -3.25
CA ALA A 65 13.20 0.11 -4.12
C ALA A 65 12.10 1.05 -3.65
N ALA A 66 11.51 1.75 -4.62
CA ALA A 66 10.31 2.57 -4.48
C ALA A 66 9.16 1.88 -3.73
N HIS A 67 8.92 0.61 -4.08
CA HIS A 67 7.96 -0.25 -3.41
C HIS A 67 8.72 -1.25 -2.55
N ARG A 68 8.58 -1.13 -1.22
CA ARG A 68 9.22 -2.05 -0.24
C ARG A 68 8.68 -3.48 -0.32
N CYS A 69 7.44 -3.65 -0.81
CA CYS A 69 6.80 -4.93 -1.05
C CYS A 69 5.95 -4.86 -2.32
N TYR A 70 5.76 -5.99 -2.99
CA TYR A 70 4.90 -6.09 -4.16
C TYR A 70 4.24 -7.47 -4.28
N LEU A 71 3.21 -7.57 -5.11
CA LEU A 71 2.56 -8.84 -5.43
C LEU A 71 3.27 -9.55 -6.58
N LYS A 72 3.55 -10.85 -6.42
CA LYS A 72 4.15 -11.73 -7.43
C LYS A 72 3.33 -12.98 -7.63
N VAL A 73 3.33 -13.47 -8.87
CA VAL A 73 2.67 -14.71 -9.26
C VAL A 73 3.65 -15.87 -9.16
N THR A 74 3.26 -16.96 -8.50
CA THR A 74 4.10 -18.16 -8.29
C THR A 74 3.86 -19.27 -9.31
N ARG A 75 2.74 -19.22 -10.04
CA ARG A 75 2.39 -20.17 -11.11
C ARG A 75 1.54 -19.46 -12.17
N PRO A 76 1.51 -19.93 -13.43
CA PRO A 76 0.79 -19.23 -14.49
C PRO A 76 -0.70 -18.98 -14.14
N VAL A 77 -1.20 -17.78 -14.47
CA VAL A 77 -2.61 -17.40 -14.26
C VAL A 77 -3.17 -16.87 -15.57
N ALA A 78 -4.22 -17.52 -16.07
CA ALA A 78 -4.89 -17.15 -17.32
C ALA A 78 -5.54 -15.75 -17.24
N ALA A 79 -5.76 -15.13 -18.40
CA ALA A 79 -6.49 -13.88 -18.51
C ALA A 79 -7.94 -14.00 -17.96
N GLY A 80 -8.50 -12.88 -17.50
CA GLY A 80 -9.85 -12.82 -16.92
C GLY A 80 -10.01 -13.47 -15.55
N ARG A 81 -8.92 -13.87 -14.87
CA ARG A 81 -8.98 -14.46 -13.52
C ARG A 81 -8.83 -13.40 -12.46
N THR A 82 -9.62 -13.54 -11.39
CA THR A 82 -9.49 -12.67 -10.22
C THR A 82 -8.33 -13.12 -9.35
N LEU A 83 -7.43 -12.18 -9.04
CA LEU A 83 -6.27 -12.35 -8.19
C LEU A 83 -6.58 -12.03 -6.73
N ILE A 84 -7.34 -10.96 -6.49
CA ILE A 84 -7.74 -10.50 -5.15
C ILE A 84 -9.21 -10.07 -5.23
N SER A 85 -9.98 -10.38 -4.19
CA SER A 85 -11.32 -9.87 -3.93
C SER A 85 -11.35 -9.28 -2.52
N LEU A 86 -11.79 -8.03 -2.39
CA LEU A 86 -11.96 -7.36 -1.11
C LEU A 86 -13.39 -6.87 -0.97
N PRO A 87 -14.05 -7.08 0.17
CA PRO A 87 -15.26 -6.35 0.50
C PRO A 87 -15.00 -4.84 0.53
N ALA A 88 -15.90 -4.03 -0.03
CA ALA A 88 -15.75 -2.58 -0.04
C ALA A 88 -15.63 -1.99 1.38
N ALA A 89 -16.23 -2.63 2.39
CA ALA A 89 -16.10 -2.26 3.79
C ALA A 89 -14.65 -2.34 4.35
N LEU A 90 -13.75 -3.05 3.67
CA LEU A 90 -12.32 -3.07 4.00
C LEU A 90 -11.54 -1.89 3.41
N SER A 91 -12.10 -1.19 2.43
CA SER A 91 -11.48 0.03 1.91
C SER A 91 -11.52 1.14 2.96
N LEU A 92 -10.51 2.01 2.93
CA LEU A 92 -10.51 3.24 3.71
C LEU A 92 -10.67 4.38 2.70
N SER A 93 -11.80 5.06 2.71
CA SER A 93 -12.15 6.06 1.71
C SER A 93 -12.65 7.36 2.33
N VAL A 94 -12.46 8.45 1.60
CA VAL A 94 -13.15 9.72 1.82
C VAL A 94 -13.82 10.10 0.51
N SER A 95 -15.14 10.27 0.54
CA SER A 95 -15.85 10.86 -0.58
C SER A 95 -15.50 12.35 -0.69
N SER A 96 -15.43 12.85 -1.93
CA SER A 96 -15.35 14.30 -2.15
C SER A 96 -16.53 14.96 -1.44
N PRO A 97 -16.31 16.01 -0.61
CA PRO A 97 -17.42 16.68 0.05
C PRO A 97 -18.31 17.26 -1.04
N GLU A 98 -19.53 16.71 -1.19
CA GLU A 98 -20.57 17.31 -2.01
C GLU A 98 -20.59 18.81 -1.74
N SER A 99 -20.33 19.58 -2.80
CA SER A 99 -20.26 21.04 -2.83
C SER A 99 -20.68 21.73 -1.53
N ARG A 100 -19.74 21.92 -0.58
CA ARG A 100 -19.91 22.94 0.45
C ARG A 100 -19.80 24.29 -0.25
N LYS A 101 -20.90 24.75 -0.85
CA LYS A 101 -21.03 26.08 -1.44
C LYS A 101 -20.56 27.10 -0.40
N GLY A 102 -19.40 27.70 -0.60
CA GLY A 102 -19.00 28.89 0.15
C GLY A 102 -17.53 29.05 0.53
N THR A 103 -16.67 28.05 0.38
CA THR A 103 -15.23 28.23 0.67
C THR A 103 -14.37 27.74 -0.49
N PHE A 104 -13.17 28.30 -0.61
CA PHE A 104 -12.22 28.07 -1.71
C PHE A 104 -11.83 26.58 -1.79
N ILE A 105 -12.65 25.76 -2.45
CA ILE A 105 -12.46 24.31 -2.59
C ILE A 105 -11.50 24.08 -3.76
N GLY A 106 -10.21 23.99 -3.45
CA GLY A 106 -9.19 23.56 -4.40
C GLY A 106 -9.07 22.03 -4.46
N ARG A 107 -8.45 21.52 -5.54
CA ARG A 107 -8.11 20.09 -5.79
C ARG A 107 -7.49 19.34 -4.60
N TYR A 108 -6.92 20.04 -3.63
CA TYR A 108 -6.34 19.44 -2.42
C TYR A 108 -7.34 19.15 -1.32
N SER A 109 -8.61 19.53 -1.44
CA SER A 109 -9.61 19.31 -0.38
C SER A 109 -9.81 17.82 -0.10
N ALA A 110 -9.92 16.98 -1.14
CA ALA A 110 -10.02 15.53 -1.01
C ALA A 110 -8.73 14.93 -0.41
N LEU A 111 -7.57 15.35 -0.93
CA LEU A 111 -6.26 14.90 -0.42
C LEU A 111 -6.03 15.30 1.04
N GLU A 112 -6.39 16.52 1.41
CA GLU A 112 -6.31 17.06 2.77
C GLU A 112 -7.20 16.25 3.71
N ASN A 113 -8.49 16.10 3.37
CA ASN A 113 -9.44 15.34 4.18
C ASN A 113 -9.00 13.87 4.34
N PHE A 114 -8.50 13.26 3.27
CA PHE A 114 -8.02 11.88 3.30
C PHE A 114 -6.75 11.74 4.15
N ALA A 115 -5.79 12.65 4.02
CA ALA A 115 -4.59 12.67 4.85
C ALA A 115 -4.92 12.93 6.34
N GLN A 116 -5.90 13.79 6.65
CA GLN A 116 -6.38 13.99 8.02
C GLN A 116 -6.99 12.69 8.59
N LEU A 117 -7.80 11.98 7.80
CA LEU A 117 -8.37 10.70 8.20
C LEU A 117 -7.26 9.69 8.51
N LEU A 118 -6.28 9.53 7.61
CA LEU A 118 -5.15 8.61 7.78
C LEU A 118 -4.33 8.92 9.03
N ALA A 119 -3.99 10.20 9.26
CA ALA A 119 -3.24 10.62 10.44
C ALA A 119 -4.01 10.28 11.73
N ARG A 120 -5.33 10.47 11.76
CA ARG A 120 -6.15 10.15 12.93
C ARG A 120 -6.31 8.65 13.14
N GLU A 121 -6.56 7.90 12.07
CA GLU A 121 -6.82 6.47 12.14
C GLU A 121 -5.56 5.66 12.50
N LEU A 122 -4.36 6.12 12.12
CA LEU A 122 -3.10 5.50 12.56
C LEU A 122 -2.98 5.46 14.09
N HIS A 123 -3.43 6.53 14.76
CA HIS A 123 -3.36 6.67 16.22
C HIS A 123 -4.64 6.21 16.93
N ASN A 124 -5.65 5.74 16.20
CA ASN A 124 -6.90 5.29 16.77
C ASN A 124 -6.79 3.81 17.19
N PRO A 125 -6.75 3.48 18.50
CA PRO A 125 -6.57 2.10 18.95
C PRO A 125 -7.76 1.20 18.60
N ARG A 126 -8.91 1.80 18.30
CA ARG A 126 -10.15 1.12 17.90
C ARG A 126 -10.38 1.15 16.39
N SER A 127 -9.41 1.63 15.60
CA SER A 127 -9.53 1.70 14.15
C SER A 127 -9.87 0.31 13.58
N PRO A 128 -10.92 0.20 12.74
CA PRO A 128 -11.19 -1.03 12.03
C PRO A 128 -10.07 -1.42 11.07
N HIS A 129 -9.23 -0.47 10.65
CA HIS A 129 -8.13 -0.64 9.68
C HIS A 129 -6.75 -0.65 10.35
N ARG A 130 -6.69 -0.71 11.69
CA ARG A 130 -5.44 -0.65 12.47
C ARG A 130 -4.34 -1.57 11.95
N ALA A 131 -4.63 -2.86 11.75
CA ALA A 131 -3.65 -3.83 11.27
C ALA A 131 -3.08 -3.50 9.88
N TYR A 132 -3.84 -2.77 9.06
CA TYR A 132 -3.38 -2.28 7.77
C TYR A 132 -2.49 -1.04 7.92
N LEU A 133 -2.94 -0.05 8.69
CA LEU A 133 -2.22 1.21 8.87
C LEU A 133 -0.90 1.01 9.64
N GLU A 134 -0.89 0.17 10.67
CA GLU A 134 0.33 -0.22 11.40
C GLU A 134 1.32 -0.92 10.46
N PHE A 135 0.85 -1.86 9.62
CA PHE A 135 1.73 -2.50 8.65
C PHE A 135 2.32 -1.51 7.64
N LEU A 136 1.52 -0.56 7.14
CA LEU A 136 2.02 0.50 6.26
C LEU A 136 3.04 1.40 6.95
N HIS A 137 2.77 1.77 8.20
CA HIS A 137 3.69 2.56 9.00
C HIS A 137 5.02 1.81 9.19
N ASP A 138 4.97 0.56 9.65
CA ASP A 138 6.17 -0.24 9.92
C ASP A 138 6.96 -0.54 8.65
N LEU A 139 6.30 -0.76 7.52
CA LEU A 139 6.95 -1.01 6.24
C LEU A 139 7.91 0.13 5.81
N HIS A 140 7.60 1.37 6.18
CA HIS A 140 8.41 2.55 5.85
C HIS A 140 9.34 2.99 6.98
N ASN A 141 9.16 2.46 8.21
CA ASN A 141 9.93 2.85 9.39
C ASN A 141 10.84 1.74 9.96
N SER A 142 10.67 0.49 9.51
CA SER A 142 11.48 -0.68 9.95
C SER A 142 12.89 -0.74 9.34
N GLY A 143 13.28 0.26 8.53
CA GLY A 143 14.56 0.30 7.84
C GLY A 143 15.21 1.67 7.89
N THR A 144 15.55 2.16 9.09
CA THR A 144 16.73 3.02 9.21
C THR A 144 17.94 2.19 8.79
N GLU A 145 18.85 2.78 8.00
CA GLU A 145 19.99 2.08 7.38
C GLU A 145 20.85 1.31 8.41
N GLU A 146 20.81 1.69 9.68
CA GLU A 146 21.44 1.02 10.81
C GLU A 146 20.87 -0.39 11.13
N VAL A 147 19.60 -0.66 10.81
CA VAL A 147 18.96 -1.96 11.11
C VAL A 147 19.26 -3.01 10.03
N SER A 148 19.53 -2.59 8.79
CA SER A 148 19.89 -3.50 7.70
C SER A 148 21.29 -4.07 7.89
N ASP A 149 22.24 -3.27 8.38
CA ASP A 149 23.57 -3.74 8.76
C ASP A 149 23.50 -4.61 10.03
N ALA A 150 22.62 -4.29 10.99
CA ALA A 150 22.43 -5.08 12.22
C ALA A 150 21.75 -6.44 12.01
N LEU A 151 20.90 -6.62 11.00
CA LEU A 151 20.25 -7.90 10.70
C LEU A 151 21.17 -8.87 9.93
N LEU A 152 22.14 -8.35 9.18
CA LEU A 152 23.18 -9.14 8.51
C LEU A 152 24.38 -9.44 9.44
N ALA A 153 24.64 -8.60 10.44
CA ALA A 153 25.64 -8.81 11.48
C ALA A 153 25.14 -9.72 12.62
N GLY A 154 24.70 -10.92 12.26
CA GLY A 154 24.37 -11.97 13.22
C GLY A 154 25.60 -12.64 13.84
N LEU A 155 26.63 -11.91 14.28
CA LEU A 155 27.79 -12.46 15.02
C LEU A 155 28.44 -11.38 15.91
N HIS A 156 28.16 -11.47 17.22
CA HIS A 156 28.89 -10.87 18.36
C HIS A 156 28.65 -9.38 18.73
N TYR A 157 28.24 -9.19 19.99
CA TYR A 157 28.42 -8.00 20.85
C TYR A 157 27.91 -6.59 20.46
N GLU A 158 27.18 -6.38 19.36
CA GLU A 158 26.65 -5.04 19.03
C GLU A 158 25.17 -4.80 19.41
N ARG A 159 24.45 -5.82 19.89
CA ARG A 159 23.04 -5.68 20.32
C ARG A 159 22.82 -4.69 21.45
N ALA A 160 23.81 -4.44 22.30
CA ALA A 160 23.66 -3.56 23.46
C ALA A 160 23.74 -2.07 23.08
N ALA A 161 24.61 -1.70 22.14
CA ALA A 161 24.78 -0.31 21.71
C ALA A 161 23.56 0.19 20.92
N VAL A 162 23.06 -0.61 19.97
CA VAL A 162 21.87 -0.27 19.16
C VAL A 162 20.61 -0.13 20.01
N LEU A 163 20.46 -0.98 21.03
CA LEU A 163 19.32 -0.89 21.95
C LEU A 163 19.43 0.33 22.86
N VAL A 164 20.65 0.72 23.23
CA VAL A 164 20.93 1.94 24.00
C VAL A 164 20.68 3.18 23.17
N ASP A 165 21.09 3.23 21.89
CA ASP A 165 20.80 4.36 21.00
C ASP A 165 19.30 4.50 20.70
N GLN A 166 18.58 3.38 20.57
CA GLN A 166 17.12 3.38 20.44
C GLN A 166 16.43 3.83 21.72
N LEU A 167 16.91 3.40 22.89
CA LEU A 167 16.41 3.85 24.18
C LEU A 167 16.72 5.34 24.37
N ASP A 168 17.91 5.80 24.02
CA ASP A 168 18.31 7.20 24.10
C ASP A 168 17.53 8.06 23.11
N ALA A 169 17.20 7.58 21.90
CA ALA A 169 16.28 8.25 20.99
C ALA A 169 14.83 8.28 21.51
N MET A 170 14.39 7.22 22.21
CA MET A 170 13.10 7.17 22.89
C MET A 170 13.06 8.10 24.11
N TYR A 171 14.16 8.24 24.84
CA TYR A 171 14.30 9.05 26.06
C TYR A 171 14.72 10.50 25.79
N ALA A 172 15.30 10.82 24.63
CA ALA A 172 15.66 12.18 24.19
C ALA A 172 14.45 13.06 23.83
N GLY A 173 13.23 12.56 24.06
CA GLY A 173 12.01 13.32 23.84
C GLY A 173 11.51 13.20 22.41
N ASN A 174 10.63 12.22 22.20
CA ASN A 174 9.41 12.42 21.43
C ASN A 174 9.57 12.92 19.96
N SER A 175 10.28 12.21 19.09
CA SER A 175 9.81 12.09 17.71
C SER A 175 10.38 10.87 17.00
N LEU A 176 9.72 9.71 17.12
CA LEU A 176 9.66 8.81 15.98
C LEU A 176 8.90 9.56 14.87
N GLN A 177 9.65 10.25 14.01
CA GLN A 177 9.06 10.86 12.81
C GLN A 177 8.61 9.71 11.91
N ALA A 178 7.30 9.57 11.72
CA ALA A 178 6.76 8.56 10.83
C ALA A 178 7.21 8.88 9.40
N ARG A 179 8.07 8.02 8.82
CA ARG A 179 8.52 8.07 7.42
C ARG A 179 7.53 7.38 6.52
N GLY A 180 7.40 7.85 5.29
CA GLY A 180 6.54 7.29 4.24
C GLY A 180 7.31 6.88 2.99
N ALA A 181 6.64 6.91 1.83
CA ALA A 181 7.33 6.85 0.55
C ALA A 181 8.23 8.08 0.40
N ALA A 182 9.35 7.96 -0.34
CA ALA A 182 10.29 9.06 -0.57
C ALA A 182 9.75 10.09 -1.59
N ASN A 183 8.56 10.62 -1.31
CA ASN A 183 7.79 11.54 -2.15
C ASN A 183 7.69 12.94 -1.48
N ALA A 184 6.83 13.83 -1.97
CA ALA A 184 6.86 15.27 -1.67
C ALA A 184 7.05 15.68 -0.18
N PRO A 185 6.42 15.05 0.83
CA PRO A 185 6.65 15.39 2.24
C PRO A 185 8.09 15.16 2.72
N PHE A 186 8.82 14.25 2.07
CA PHE A 186 10.19 13.84 2.41
C PHE A 186 11.21 14.20 1.32
N LEU A 187 10.79 14.95 0.31
CA LEU A 187 11.63 15.38 -0.80
C LEU A 187 12.08 16.83 -0.57
N ASP A 188 13.37 17.11 -0.78
CA ASP A 188 13.85 18.49 -0.71
C ASP A 188 13.50 19.27 -1.98
N LYS A 189 13.15 20.54 -1.81
CA LYS A 189 12.82 21.44 -2.92
C LYS A 189 13.96 21.56 -3.93
N GLU A 190 15.21 21.44 -3.48
CA GLU A 190 16.43 21.58 -4.29
C GLU A 190 16.58 20.45 -5.32
N GLN A 191 15.99 19.27 -5.04
CA GLN A 191 15.99 18.12 -5.94
C GLN A 191 15.09 18.33 -7.18
N LEU A 192 14.23 19.35 -7.15
CA LEU A 192 13.33 19.71 -8.25
C LEU A 192 13.98 20.78 -9.12
N THR A 193 13.91 20.65 -10.43
CA THR A 193 14.40 21.61 -11.41
C THR A 193 13.28 22.40 -12.07
N SER A 194 12.09 21.80 -12.25
CA SER A 194 10.95 22.47 -12.88
C SER A 194 10.30 23.49 -11.94
N ALA A 195 10.05 24.70 -12.46
CA ALA A 195 9.35 25.74 -11.72
C ALA A 195 7.93 25.32 -11.32
N SER A 196 7.20 24.61 -12.20
CA SER A 196 5.84 24.14 -11.92
C SER A 196 5.83 23.14 -10.76
N GLN A 197 6.76 22.18 -10.75
CA GLN A 197 6.87 21.18 -9.70
C GLN A 197 7.37 21.78 -8.38
N ARG A 198 8.27 22.78 -8.42
CA ARG A 198 8.67 23.54 -7.22
C ARG A 198 7.49 24.29 -6.59
N VAL A 199 6.60 24.89 -7.39
CA VAL A 199 5.38 25.53 -6.88
C VAL A 199 4.45 24.51 -6.25
N GLU A 200 4.28 23.36 -6.92
CA GLU A 200 3.46 22.25 -6.41
C GLU A 200 3.98 21.71 -5.08
N TRP A 201 5.30 21.53 -4.95
CA TRP A 201 5.95 21.17 -3.70
C TRP A 201 5.61 22.16 -2.57
N VAL A 202 5.68 23.47 -2.84
CA VAL A 202 5.33 24.49 -1.84
C VAL A 202 3.87 24.36 -1.39
N ARG A 203 2.95 24.07 -2.31
CA ARG A 203 1.53 23.83 -1.98
C ARG A 203 1.36 22.61 -1.08
N LEU A 204 2.06 21.52 -1.37
CA LEU A 204 2.03 20.30 -0.55
C LEU A 204 2.62 20.52 0.84
N GLN A 205 3.69 21.31 0.96
CA GLN A 205 4.27 21.68 2.25
C GLN A 205 3.35 22.60 3.06
N GLN A 206 2.66 23.55 2.40
CA GLN A 206 1.62 24.36 3.06
C GLN A 206 0.44 23.50 3.50
N LEU A 207 0.03 22.53 2.69
CA LEU A 207 -0.99 21.55 3.05
C LEU A 207 -0.57 20.74 4.28
N GLN A 208 0.65 20.21 4.32
CA GLN A 208 1.17 19.49 5.48
C GLN A 208 1.09 20.34 6.76
N ARG A 209 1.52 21.60 6.72
CA ARG A 209 1.42 22.50 7.88
C ARG A 209 -0.03 22.72 8.35
N ARG A 210 -0.98 22.82 7.41
CA ARG A 210 -2.41 22.90 7.75
C ARG A 210 -2.91 21.59 8.38
N LEU A 211 -2.46 20.44 7.89
CA LEU A 211 -2.76 19.14 8.49
C LEU A 211 -2.24 19.06 9.93
N GLU A 212 -1.00 19.48 10.18
CA GLU A 212 -0.37 19.50 11.52
C GLU A 212 -1.18 20.32 12.52
N GLN A 213 -1.79 21.42 12.07
CA GLN A 213 -2.67 22.28 12.88
C GLN A 213 -4.10 21.73 13.01
N GLY A 214 -4.56 20.92 12.05
CA GLY A 214 -5.93 20.42 11.97
C GLY A 214 -6.17 19.11 12.73
N VAL A 215 -5.13 18.38 13.12
CA VAL A 215 -5.24 17.11 13.86
C VAL A 215 -4.85 17.29 15.33
N PRO A 216 -5.30 16.39 16.25
CA PRO A 216 -4.83 16.39 17.63
C PRO A 216 -3.30 16.32 17.72
N HIS A 217 -2.72 16.95 18.75
CA HIS A 217 -1.26 17.09 18.86
C HIS A 217 -0.49 15.76 18.78
N PHE A 218 -1.05 14.67 19.31
CA PHE A 218 -0.44 13.34 19.23
C PHE A 218 -0.33 12.81 17.79
N ALA A 219 -1.27 13.19 16.91
CA ALA A 219 -1.31 12.75 15.51
C ALA A 219 -0.55 13.69 14.55
N ALA A 220 -0.25 14.92 14.99
CA ALA A 220 0.42 15.93 14.16
C ALA A 220 1.75 15.43 13.59
N LYS A 221 2.48 14.59 14.35
CA LYS A 221 3.78 14.01 13.95
C LYS A 221 3.68 12.98 12.81
N SER A 222 2.48 12.49 12.51
CA SER A 222 2.25 11.49 11.44
C SER A 222 1.61 12.10 10.21
N THR A 223 1.46 13.42 10.14
CA THR A 223 0.84 14.12 9.00
C THR A 223 1.68 14.00 7.73
N ALA A 224 3.01 14.09 7.82
CA ALA A 224 3.92 13.84 6.70
C ALA A 224 3.76 12.41 6.15
N TRP A 225 3.71 11.41 7.04
CA TRP A 225 3.42 10.02 6.66
C TRP A 225 2.05 9.89 5.99
N ALA A 226 1.01 10.46 6.59
CA ALA A 226 -0.36 10.35 6.10
C ALA A 226 -0.51 10.98 4.71
N LEU A 227 0.06 12.18 4.51
CA LEU A 227 0.09 12.84 3.20
C LEU A 227 0.88 12.01 2.18
N SER A 228 2.00 11.42 2.59
CA SER A 228 2.80 10.53 1.73
C SER A 228 2.02 9.28 1.30
N MET A 229 1.30 8.63 2.23
CA MET A 229 0.45 7.47 1.93
C MET A 229 -0.71 7.84 1.02
N ALA A 230 -1.37 8.98 1.27
CA ALA A 230 -2.44 9.48 0.42
C ALA A 230 -1.96 9.73 -1.02
N LEU A 231 -0.78 10.35 -1.19
CA LEU A 231 -0.22 10.63 -2.52
C LEU A 231 0.20 9.36 -3.28
N SER A 232 0.84 8.41 -2.57
CA SER A 232 1.54 7.28 -3.20
C SER A 232 0.69 6.03 -3.36
N ARG A 233 -0.38 5.87 -2.57
CA ARG A 233 -1.18 4.63 -2.52
C ARG A 233 -2.67 4.82 -2.76
N ALA A 234 -3.22 6.03 -2.60
CA ALA A 234 -4.65 6.23 -2.81
C ALA A 234 -5.00 6.09 -4.30
N MET A 235 -6.07 5.34 -4.57
CA MET A 235 -6.74 5.33 -5.87
C MET A 235 -7.82 6.40 -5.88
N GLU A 236 -7.87 7.14 -6.99
CA GLU A 236 -8.86 8.18 -7.26
C GLU A 236 -10.03 7.56 -8.02
N ASP A 237 -11.25 7.80 -7.56
CA ASP A 237 -12.48 7.39 -8.25
C ASP A 237 -13.00 8.49 -9.20
N ASP A 238 -14.02 8.17 -10.00
CA ASP A 238 -14.61 9.09 -10.98
C ASP A 238 -15.25 10.35 -10.33
N ALA A 239 -15.46 10.34 -9.01
CA ALA A 239 -16.03 11.45 -8.23
C ALA A 239 -14.96 12.21 -7.42
N GLU A 240 -13.68 12.10 -7.79
CA GLU A 240 -12.52 12.68 -7.08
C GLU A 240 -12.39 12.19 -5.62
N GLY A 241 -13.03 11.07 -5.28
CA GLY A 241 -12.86 10.38 -4.01
C GLY A 241 -11.53 9.65 -3.96
N LEU A 242 -10.92 9.60 -2.76
CA LEU A 242 -9.66 8.90 -2.54
C LEU A 242 -9.88 7.69 -1.63
N SER A 243 -9.33 6.55 -2.06
CA SER A 243 -9.48 5.28 -1.34
C SER A 243 -8.18 4.49 -1.27
N LEU A 244 -7.90 3.86 -0.13
CA LEU A 244 -6.90 2.81 0.02
C LEU A 244 -7.57 1.43 0.05
N TYR A 245 -6.95 0.46 -0.61
CA TYR A 245 -7.45 -0.89 -0.71
C TYR A 245 -6.41 -1.88 -0.17
N PRO A 246 -6.57 -2.36 1.08
CA PRO A 246 -5.62 -3.28 1.70
C PRO A 246 -5.33 -4.48 0.79
N LEU A 247 -4.07 -4.89 0.67
CA LEU A 247 -3.58 -5.93 -0.26
C LEU A 247 -3.47 -5.49 -1.74
N ILE A 248 -4.43 -4.73 -2.27
CA ILE A 248 -4.39 -4.23 -3.66
C ILE A 248 -3.30 -3.16 -3.81
N ASP A 249 -3.07 -2.35 -2.78
CA ASP A 249 -2.07 -1.28 -2.76
C ASP A 249 -0.62 -1.76 -2.92
N PHE A 250 -0.38 -3.09 -2.92
CA PHE A 250 0.93 -3.70 -3.21
C PHE A 250 1.08 -4.14 -4.68
N CYS A 251 0.14 -3.82 -5.56
CA CYS A 251 0.36 -3.97 -6.99
C CYS A 251 1.39 -2.95 -7.47
N ALA A 252 2.35 -3.37 -8.30
CA ALA A 252 3.33 -2.45 -8.88
C ALA A 252 2.70 -1.59 -9.99
N HIS A 253 3.34 -0.47 -10.34
CA HIS A 253 2.94 0.29 -11.52
C HIS A 253 3.42 -0.37 -12.82
N SER A 254 2.60 -0.27 -13.87
CA SER A 254 3.06 -0.40 -15.26
C SER A 254 2.18 0.44 -16.18
N PHE A 255 2.80 1.03 -17.21
CA PHE A 255 2.07 1.62 -18.32
C PHE A 255 1.38 0.55 -19.16
N GLU A 256 1.85 -0.70 -19.18
CA GLU A 256 1.13 -1.85 -19.75
C GLU A 256 0.69 -2.81 -18.63
N PRO A 257 -0.38 -2.47 -17.88
CA PRO A 257 -0.73 -3.18 -16.67
C PRO A 257 -1.16 -4.62 -16.99
N SER A 258 -0.75 -5.55 -16.14
CA SER A 258 -1.15 -6.95 -16.25
C SER A 258 -2.53 -7.22 -15.64
N ALA A 259 -3.03 -6.31 -14.81
CA ALA A 259 -4.32 -6.41 -14.16
C ALA A 259 -5.11 -5.08 -14.20
N TYR A 260 -6.37 -5.12 -13.80
CA TYR A 260 -7.19 -3.94 -13.54
C TYR A 260 -8.05 -4.15 -12.30
N VAL A 261 -8.51 -3.04 -11.72
CA VAL A 261 -9.46 -3.03 -10.62
C VAL A 261 -10.87 -2.91 -11.18
N CYS A 262 -11.82 -3.69 -10.67
CA CYS A 262 -13.24 -3.52 -10.96
C CYS A 262 -14.07 -3.65 -9.68
N VAL A 263 -15.11 -2.83 -9.58
CA VAL A 263 -16.07 -2.80 -8.47
C VAL A 263 -17.38 -3.38 -8.98
N GLY A 264 -17.96 -4.38 -8.30
CA GLY A 264 -19.32 -4.81 -8.61
C GLY A 264 -19.70 -6.22 -8.20
N GLU A 265 -21.01 -6.47 -8.23
CA GLU A 265 -21.63 -7.78 -8.08
C GLU A 265 -21.68 -8.47 -9.46
N GLU A 266 -20.82 -9.47 -9.66
CA GLU A 266 -20.95 -10.57 -10.65
C GLU A 266 -21.02 -10.27 -12.17
N ARG A 267 -21.15 -9.02 -12.64
CA ARG A 267 -21.39 -8.76 -14.09
C ARG A 267 -20.17 -8.84 -15.01
N VAL A 268 -18.98 -9.04 -14.49
CA VAL A 268 -17.82 -9.40 -15.32
C VAL A 268 -17.63 -10.90 -15.17
N ALA A 269 -17.40 -11.63 -16.27
CA ALA A 269 -17.03 -13.04 -16.32
C ALA A 269 -15.70 -13.38 -15.61
N ALA A 270 -15.33 -12.61 -14.58
CA ALA A 270 -14.23 -12.81 -13.69
C ALA A 270 -14.58 -13.96 -12.75
N VAL A 271 -14.03 -15.13 -13.05
CA VAL A 271 -14.11 -16.26 -12.12
C VAL A 271 -13.38 -15.85 -10.85
N ARG A 272 -14.16 -15.57 -9.80
CA ARG A 272 -13.65 -15.20 -8.46
C ARG A 272 -12.52 -16.15 -8.05
N PRO A 273 -11.55 -15.67 -7.24
CA PRO A 273 -10.45 -16.52 -6.81
C PRO A 273 -11.00 -17.72 -6.02
N VAL A 274 -12.09 -17.49 -5.29
CA VAL A 274 -12.77 -18.43 -4.41
C VAL A 274 -14.26 -18.44 -4.74
N ARG A 275 -14.84 -19.61 -4.98
CA ARG A 275 -16.29 -19.81 -5.17
C ARG A 275 -17.12 -19.71 -3.88
N TRP A 276 -16.49 -19.55 -2.71
CA TRP A 276 -17.15 -19.66 -1.41
C TRP A 276 -17.52 -18.32 -0.76
N ALA A 277 -17.04 -17.19 -1.25
CA ALA A 277 -17.26 -15.88 -0.60
C ALA A 277 -18.65 -15.25 -0.87
N ASP A 278 -19.64 -16.01 -1.37
CA ASP A 278 -21.01 -15.53 -1.60
C ASP A 278 -21.89 -15.68 -0.36
N SER A 279 -21.60 -14.92 0.69
CA SER A 279 -22.45 -14.92 1.88
C SER A 279 -22.94 -13.56 2.36
N SER A 280 -22.44 -12.43 1.84
CA SER A 280 -22.78 -11.11 2.42
C SER A 280 -23.53 -10.11 1.53
N GLY A 281 -23.64 -10.31 0.21
CA GLY A 281 -24.32 -9.33 -0.67
C GLY A 281 -23.71 -7.92 -0.64
N GLU A 282 -22.46 -7.79 -0.19
CA GLU A 282 -21.73 -6.52 -0.17
C GLU A 282 -20.91 -6.36 -1.46
N PRO A 283 -20.78 -5.13 -1.99
CA PRO A 283 -19.99 -4.90 -3.19
C PRO A 283 -18.53 -5.27 -2.95
N LEU A 284 -17.98 -6.03 -3.90
CA LEU A 284 -16.59 -6.48 -3.88
C LEU A 284 -15.75 -5.66 -4.86
N VAL A 285 -14.51 -5.41 -4.46
CA VAL A 285 -13.44 -4.82 -5.27
C VAL A 285 -12.50 -5.93 -5.69
N HIS A 286 -12.34 -6.10 -6.99
CA HIS A 286 -11.59 -7.21 -7.57
C HIS A 286 -10.36 -6.70 -8.33
N VAL A 287 -9.25 -7.43 -8.22
CA VAL A 287 -8.10 -7.31 -9.13
C VAL A 287 -8.18 -8.44 -10.14
N VAL A 288 -8.34 -8.11 -11.42
CA VAL A 288 -8.55 -9.09 -12.49
C VAL A 288 -7.42 -9.01 -13.52
N THR A 289 -6.88 -10.16 -13.92
CA THR A 289 -5.82 -10.24 -14.94
C THR A 289 -6.33 -9.84 -16.31
N ARG A 290 -5.60 -8.96 -17.02
CA ARG A 290 -5.85 -8.58 -18.42
C ARG A 290 -5.29 -9.60 -19.41
N ARG A 291 -4.15 -10.19 -19.07
CA ARG A 291 -3.41 -11.15 -19.91
C ARG A 291 -2.96 -12.36 -19.08
N LEU A 292 -2.44 -13.37 -19.76
CA LEU A 292 -1.74 -14.47 -19.11
C LEU A 292 -0.54 -13.91 -18.31
N LEU A 293 -0.46 -14.26 -17.04
CA LEU A 293 0.69 -14.00 -16.17
C LEU A 293 1.54 -15.27 -16.07
N ARG A 294 2.85 -15.16 -16.30
CA ARG A 294 3.79 -16.27 -16.07
C ARG A 294 4.22 -16.31 -14.60
N ALA A 295 4.75 -17.45 -14.19
CA ALA A 295 5.37 -17.57 -12.88
C ALA A 295 6.56 -16.61 -12.78
N GLY A 296 6.67 -15.93 -11.65
CA GLY A 296 7.68 -14.91 -11.39
C GLY A 296 7.27 -13.48 -11.77
N GLU A 297 6.19 -13.28 -12.53
CA GLU A 297 5.76 -11.92 -12.90
C GLU A 297 5.16 -11.16 -11.71
N LYS A 298 5.44 -9.86 -11.66
CA LYS A 298 4.80 -8.92 -10.73
C LYS A 298 3.37 -8.62 -11.21
N VAL A 299 2.43 -8.53 -10.27
CA VAL A 299 1.08 -8.04 -10.57
C VAL A 299 1.15 -6.52 -10.66
N THR A 300 0.71 -5.98 -11.79
CA THR A 300 0.84 -4.56 -12.12
C THR A 300 -0.50 -3.92 -12.42
N LEU A 301 -0.72 -2.72 -11.87
CA LEU A 301 -1.84 -1.83 -12.14
C LEU A 301 -1.32 -0.53 -12.76
N ARG A 302 -2.20 0.21 -13.44
CA ARG A 302 -1.87 1.56 -13.91
C ARG A 302 -2.31 2.57 -12.84
N TRP A 303 -1.38 2.91 -11.94
CA TRP A 303 -1.60 3.91 -10.89
C TRP A 303 -1.83 5.33 -11.40
N HIS A 304 -1.23 5.71 -12.53
CA HIS A 304 -1.42 7.03 -13.15
C HIS A 304 -1.18 6.96 -14.66
N TRP A 305 -1.79 7.86 -15.42
CA TRP A 305 -1.74 7.88 -16.89
C TRP A 305 -0.60 8.72 -17.46
N ARG A 306 -0.06 9.66 -16.67
CA ARG A 306 1.00 10.58 -17.11
C ARG A 306 2.25 9.79 -17.51
N PRO A 307 2.68 9.84 -18.79
CA PRO A 307 3.90 9.18 -19.21
C PRO A 307 5.13 9.90 -18.68
N VAL A 308 6.29 9.25 -18.68
CA VAL A 308 7.59 9.88 -18.35
C VAL A 308 8.28 10.28 -19.65
N LYS A 309 8.02 11.49 -20.14
CA LYS A 309 8.65 12.00 -21.39
C LYS A 309 9.56 13.18 -21.15
N THR A 310 9.31 13.95 -20.10
CA THR A 310 10.04 15.17 -19.75
C THR A 310 10.56 15.09 -18.33
N THR A 311 11.52 15.97 -17.99
CA THR A 311 11.97 16.15 -16.60
C THR A 311 10.83 16.52 -15.67
N GLU A 312 9.88 17.33 -16.15
CA GLU A 312 8.69 17.69 -15.38
C GLU A 312 7.81 16.46 -15.05
N ASP A 313 7.70 15.51 -15.99
CA ASP A 313 6.98 14.27 -15.74
C ASP A 313 7.69 13.41 -14.70
N ALA A 314 9.01 13.28 -14.81
CA ALA A 314 9.81 12.53 -13.84
C ALA A 314 9.67 13.14 -12.43
N GLU A 315 9.75 14.46 -12.32
CA GLU A 315 9.57 15.17 -11.05
C GLU A 315 8.15 15.03 -10.49
N PHE A 316 7.12 15.01 -11.34
CA PHE A 316 5.75 14.70 -10.91
C PHE A 316 5.65 13.31 -10.29
N TRP A 317 6.23 12.31 -10.96
CA TRP A 317 6.24 10.93 -10.47
C TRP A 317 7.00 10.81 -9.15
N GLN A 318 8.15 11.48 -9.03
CA GLN A 318 8.92 11.54 -7.78
C GLN A 318 8.13 12.21 -6.65
N MET A 319 7.51 13.36 -6.91
CA MET A 319 6.73 14.08 -5.89
C MET A 319 5.49 13.32 -5.44
N ARG A 320 4.81 12.59 -6.32
CA ARG A 320 3.58 11.85 -5.98
C ARG A 320 3.88 10.48 -5.40
N PHE A 321 4.70 9.68 -6.08
CA PHE A 321 4.88 8.26 -5.77
C PHE A 321 6.24 7.94 -5.14
N GLY A 322 7.19 8.86 -5.19
CA GLY A 322 8.54 8.66 -4.64
C GLY A 322 9.47 7.86 -5.54
N TYR A 323 9.11 7.70 -6.81
CA TYR A 323 9.93 7.07 -7.84
C TYR A 323 9.51 7.52 -9.23
N VAL A 324 10.38 7.28 -10.20
CA VAL A 324 10.09 7.47 -11.62
C VAL A 324 9.96 6.10 -12.28
N PRO A 325 8.80 5.74 -12.87
CA PRO A 325 8.67 4.48 -13.59
C PRO A 325 9.58 4.49 -14.82
N GLN A 326 10.19 3.35 -15.13
CA GLN A 326 10.94 3.20 -16.37
C GLN A 326 9.95 3.36 -17.54
N SER A 327 10.23 4.29 -18.45
CA SER A 327 9.55 4.38 -19.73
C SER A 327 9.97 3.17 -20.56
N GLU A 328 9.02 2.33 -20.95
CA GLU A 328 9.26 1.32 -21.99
C GLU A 328 9.51 1.97 -23.35
#